data_AF-A0A2T1E8Y2-F1
#
_entry.id   AF-A0A2T1E8Y2-F1
#
_cell.length_a   1.000
_cell.length_b   1.000
_cell.length_c   1.000
_cell.angle_alpha   90.00
_cell.angle_beta   90.00
_cell.angle_gamma   90.00
#
_symmetry.space_group_name_H-M   'P 1'
#
loop_
_entity.id
_entity.type
_entity.pdbx_description
1 polymer ?
#
loop_
_entity_poly.entity_id
_entity_poly.type
_entity_poly.pdbx_seq_one_letter_code
_entity_poly.pdbx_strand_id
1 'polypeptide(L)'
;QWQFKATDLYGIVEPATGEHCFYAFTHLNSDCFQVFLALVRAQYKDCMLIMQLDQAGAHKAKRLKRPANLILLFQPSRAPETNPIERLWQPCKLGLRWQLPKDLDELRWLMRARLETMTQTVIASIVGWHSILDALSVAGF
;
A
#
# COMPACT_ATOMS: atom_id res chain seq x y z
N GLN A 1 -16.18 26.51 -11.70
CA GLN A 1 -15.49 25.25 -12.06
C GLN A 1 -15.33 24.45 -10.77
N TRP A 2 -15.86 23.23 -10.70
CA TRP A 2 -15.67 22.38 -9.52
C TRP A 2 -14.25 21.81 -9.53
N GLN A 3 -13.46 22.09 -8.49
CA GLN A 3 -12.16 21.45 -8.31
C GLN A 3 -12.36 20.16 -7.52
N PHE A 4 -12.02 19.02 -8.13
CA PHE A 4 -11.95 17.76 -7.42
C PHE A 4 -10.81 17.80 -6.41
N LYS A 5 -11.11 17.50 -5.15
CA LYS A 5 -10.12 17.38 -4.07
C LYS A 5 -9.96 15.90 -3.74
N ALA A 6 -8.71 15.47 -3.55
CA ALA A 6 -8.38 14.10 -3.17
C ALA A 6 -7.29 14.09 -2.09
N THR A 7 -7.15 12.94 -1.46
CA THR A 7 -6.02 12.59 -0.60
C THR A 7 -5.58 11.18 -0.99
N ASP A 8 -4.31 10.88 -0.83
CA ASP A 8 -3.75 9.57 -1.19
C ASP A 8 -3.34 8.79 0.05
N LEU A 9 -3.49 7.47 -0.02
CA LEU A 9 -3.04 6.54 1.00
C LEU A 9 -2.07 5.56 0.36
N TYR A 10 -0.88 5.48 0.93
CA TYR A 10 0.15 4.56 0.51
C TYR A 10 0.29 3.49 1.59
N GLY A 11 0.58 2.27 1.20
CA GLY A 11 0.78 1.20 2.16
C GLY A 11 1.56 0.03 1.62
N ILE A 12 2.10 -0.75 2.55
CA ILE A 12 2.57 -2.11 2.32
C ILE A 12 1.88 -3.05 3.29
N VAL A 13 1.72 -4.29 2.84
CA VAL A 13 1.16 -5.40 3.61
C VAL A 13 2.01 -6.63 3.33
N GLU A 14 2.34 -7.36 4.38
CA GLU A 14 2.99 -8.66 4.29
C GLU A 14 1.89 -9.74 4.30
N PRO A 15 1.75 -10.55 3.22
CA PRO A 15 0.60 -11.44 3.08
C PRO A 15 0.47 -12.55 4.13
N ALA A 16 1.57 -13.10 4.64
CA ALA A 16 1.54 -14.27 5.53
C ALA A 16 1.10 -13.92 6.96
N THR A 17 1.56 -12.78 7.47
CA THR A 17 1.39 -12.32 8.85
C THR A 17 0.35 -11.21 8.96
N GLY A 18 0.14 -10.45 7.87
CA GLY A 18 -0.68 -9.25 7.87
C GLY A 18 0.02 -8.04 8.48
N GLU A 19 1.33 -8.10 8.71
CA GLU A 19 2.14 -6.94 9.07
C GLU A 19 2.00 -5.84 8.01
N HIS A 20 1.85 -4.59 8.42
CA HIS A 20 1.53 -3.51 7.51
C HIS A 20 1.93 -2.14 8.04
N CYS A 21 2.05 -1.18 7.13
CA CYS A 21 2.08 0.23 7.46
C CYS A 21 1.37 1.07 6.40
N PHE A 22 0.73 2.15 6.85
CA PHE A 22 -0.04 3.06 5.99
C PHE A 22 0.36 4.51 6.25
N TYR A 23 0.52 5.28 5.19
CA TYR A 23 0.86 6.70 5.27
C TYR A 23 -0.04 7.52 4.33
N ALA A 24 -0.58 8.60 4.85
CA ALA A 24 -1.37 9.55 4.07
C ALA A 24 -0.45 10.55 3.36
N PHE A 25 -0.73 10.82 2.09
CA PHE A 25 -0.02 11.77 1.26
C PHE A 25 -0.98 12.74 0.58
N THR A 26 -0.43 13.86 0.13
CA THR A 26 -1.18 14.93 -0.54
C THR A 26 -1.55 14.60 -1.98
N HIS A 27 -0.75 13.79 -2.67
CA HIS A 27 -0.95 13.41 -4.06
C HIS A 27 -0.09 12.18 -4.44
N LEU A 28 -0.45 11.49 -5.51
CA LEU A 28 0.35 10.42 -6.12
C LEU A 28 1.44 10.97 -7.04
N ASN A 29 2.71 10.98 -6.61
CA ASN A 29 3.87 11.22 -7.48
C ASN A 29 5.16 10.55 -6.94
N SER A 30 6.26 10.70 -7.69
CA SER A 30 7.54 10.10 -7.28
C SER A 30 8.22 10.81 -6.10
N ASP A 31 7.86 12.06 -5.77
CA ASP A 31 8.44 12.76 -4.61
C ASP A 31 7.81 12.25 -3.32
N CYS A 32 6.47 12.14 -3.27
CA CYS A 32 5.76 11.45 -2.20
C CYS A 32 6.19 9.98 -2.09
N PHE A 33 6.38 9.29 -3.22
CA PHE A 33 6.88 7.92 -3.20
C PHE A 33 8.31 7.80 -2.64
N GLN A 34 9.20 8.76 -2.93
CA GLN A 34 10.55 8.79 -2.34
C GLN A 34 10.49 8.93 -0.81
N VAL A 35 9.59 9.79 -0.31
CA VAL A 35 9.35 9.94 1.14
C VAL A 35 8.80 8.64 1.72
N PHE A 36 7.84 8.00 1.05
CA PHE A 36 7.31 6.70 1.46
C PHE A 36 8.40 5.62 1.59
N LEU A 37 9.32 5.51 0.61
CA LEU A 37 10.45 4.57 0.68
C LEU A 37 11.36 4.86 1.89
N ALA A 38 11.56 6.13 2.25
CA ALA A 38 12.37 6.52 3.40
C ALA A 38 11.68 6.14 4.74
N LEU A 39 10.36 6.31 4.82
CA LEU A 39 9.55 5.92 5.98
C LEU A 39 9.56 4.40 6.18
N VAL A 40 9.31 3.64 5.11
CA VAL A 40 9.37 2.17 5.13
C VAL A 40 10.76 1.69 5.53
N ARG A 41 11.82 2.26 4.94
CA ARG A 41 13.20 1.94 5.32
C ARG A 41 13.44 2.15 6.82
N ALA A 42 12.95 3.26 7.38
CA ALA A 42 13.17 3.58 8.79
C ALA A 42 12.42 2.62 9.71
N GLN A 43 11.20 2.24 9.34
CA GLN A 43 10.37 1.31 10.12
C GLN A 43 10.94 -0.11 10.11
N TYR A 44 11.47 -0.56 8.97
CA TYR A 44 11.96 -1.93 8.75
C TYR A 44 13.46 -1.97 8.52
N LYS A 45 14.22 -1.19 9.30
CA LYS A 45 15.67 -0.97 9.08
C LYS A 45 16.51 -2.25 9.19
N ASP A 46 16.05 -3.22 9.98
CA ASP A 46 16.76 -4.46 10.30
C ASP A 46 16.30 -5.63 9.40
N CYS A 47 15.42 -5.37 8.44
CA CYS A 47 14.86 -6.36 7.52
C CYS A 47 15.28 -6.06 6.08
N MET A 48 15.53 -7.11 5.29
CA MET A 48 15.55 -7.01 3.83
C MET A 48 14.12 -7.13 3.31
N LEU A 49 13.61 -6.07 2.68
CA LEU A 49 12.24 -6.04 2.16
C LEU A 49 12.23 -6.25 0.64
N ILE A 50 11.31 -7.09 0.17
CA ILE A 50 10.92 -7.15 -1.23
C ILE A 50 9.53 -6.53 -1.35
N MET A 51 9.46 -5.36 -1.99
CA MET A 51 8.23 -4.60 -2.16
C MET A 51 7.69 -4.80 -3.57
N GLN A 52 6.55 -5.50 -3.68
CA GLN A 52 5.84 -5.65 -4.94
C GLN A 52 5.11 -4.35 -5.30
N LEU A 53 5.27 -3.89 -6.53
CA LEU A 53 4.69 -2.65 -7.04
C LEU A 53 4.07 -2.84 -8.41
N ASP A 54 3.04 -2.05 -8.68
CA ASP A 54 2.50 -1.89 -10.03
C ASP A 54 3.45 -1.07 -10.93
N GLN A 55 3.04 -0.89 -12.18
CA GLN A 55 3.85 -0.19 -13.17
C GLN A 55 3.61 1.33 -13.23
N ALA A 56 3.02 1.94 -12.19
CA ALA A 56 2.73 3.37 -12.16
C ALA A 56 4.00 4.21 -12.38
N GLY A 57 3.86 5.34 -13.10
CA GLY A 57 4.97 6.25 -13.38
C GLY A 57 5.66 6.78 -12.12
N ALA A 58 4.90 6.92 -11.03
CA ALA A 58 5.42 7.33 -9.73
C ALA A 58 6.53 6.37 -9.22
N HIS A 59 6.37 5.06 -9.42
CA HIS A 59 7.28 4.02 -8.94
C HIS A 59 8.52 3.82 -9.84
N LYS A 60 8.48 4.30 -11.09
CA LYS A 60 9.51 4.06 -12.11
C LYS A 60 10.43 5.26 -12.38
N ALA A 61 10.28 6.35 -11.63
CA ALA A 61 11.08 7.53 -11.88
C ALA A 61 12.58 7.26 -11.64
N LYS A 62 13.42 7.56 -12.63
CA LYS A 62 14.87 7.32 -12.58
C LYS A 62 15.59 8.05 -11.43
N ARG A 63 14.98 9.11 -10.90
CA ARG A 63 15.51 9.89 -9.78
C ARG A 63 15.34 9.22 -8.40
N LEU A 64 14.54 8.16 -8.32
CA LEU A 64 14.28 7.46 -7.06
C LEU A 64 15.56 6.81 -6.53
N LYS A 65 15.89 7.12 -5.28
CA LYS A 65 16.94 6.49 -4.51
C LYS A 65 16.37 5.26 -3.82
N ARG A 66 16.83 4.08 -4.24
CA ARG A 66 16.44 2.79 -3.65
C ARG A 66 17.26 2.54 -2.37
N PRO A 67 16.61 2.34 -1.22
CA PRO A 67 17.29 1.90 0.00
C PRO A 67 18.03 0.58 -0.20
N ALA A 68 19.16 0.40 0.49
CA ALA A 68 19.96 -0.84 0.38
C ALA A 68 19.21 -2.09 0.90
N ASN A 69 18.28 -1.91 1.83
CA ASN A 69 17.49 -2.97 2.43
C ASN A 69 16.09 -3.13 1.78
N LEU A 70 15.89 -2.57 0.59
CA LEU A 70 14.60 -2.56 -0.08
C LEU A 70 14.75 -2.84 -1.58
N ILE A 71 14.23 -3.99 -2.00
CA ILE A 71 14.17 -4.44 -3.38
C ILE A 71 12.78 -4.13 -3.94
N LEU A 72 12.71 -3.39 -5.04
CA LEU A 72 11.46 -3.09 -5.75
C LEU A 72 11.20 -4.19 -6.79
N LEU A 73 10.13 -4.96 -6.62
CA LEU A 73 9.69 -6.01 -7.54
C LEU A 73 8.47 -5.51 -8.33
N PHE A 74 8.65 -5.27 -9.63
CA PHE A 74 7.56 -4.78 -10.48
C PHE A 74 6.76 -5.94 -11.06
N GLN A 75 5.45 -5.93 -10.82
CA GLN A 75 4.55 -6.93 -11.41
C GLN A 75 4.30 -6.69 -12.90
N PRO A 76 3.76 -7.69 -13.63
CA PRO A 76 3.32 -7.52 -15.01
C PRO A 76 2.32 -6.38 -15.18
N SER A 77 2.30 -5.79 -16.38
CA SER A 77 1.38 -4.69 -16.67
C SER A 77 -0.06 -5.18 -16.62
N ARG A 78 -0.94 -4.38 -15.99
CA ARG A 78 -2.39 -4.65 -15.88
C ARG A 78 -2.75 -5.98 -15.18
N ALA A 79 -1.94 -6.39 -14.20
CA ALA A 79 -2.20 -7.56 -13.36
C ALA A 79 -2.50 -7.17 -11.90
N PRO A 80 -3.59 -6.43 -11.61
CA PRO A 80 -3.94 -6.05 -10.24
C PRO A 80 -4.22 -7.27 -9.34
N GLU A 81 -4.69 -8.39 -9.91
CA GLU A 81 -4.97 -9.63 -9.21
C GLU A 81 -3.74 -10.27 -8.57
N THR A 82 -2.53 -9.93 -9.05
CA THR A 82 -1.29 -10.42 -8.46
C THR A 82 -0.81 -9.58 -7.29
N ASN A 83 -1.38 -8.38 -7.06
CA ASN A 83 -1.00 -7.49 -5.97
C ASN A 83 -1.95 -7.65 -4.78
N PRO A 84 -1.52 -8.26 -3.66
CA PRO A 84 -2.41 -8.55 -2.54
C PRO A 84 -3.08 -7.31 -1.95
N ILE A 85 -2.40 -6.16 -1.97
CA ILE A 85 -2.91 -4.93 -1.35
C ILE A 85 -4.12 -4.35 -2.09
N GLU A 86 -4.30 -4.65 -3.39
CA GLU A 86 -5.47 -4.20 -4.15
C GLU A 86 -6.78 -4.76 -3.56
N ARG A 87 -6.72 -5.96 -2.99
CA ARG A 87 -7.86 -6.57 -2.28
C ARG A 87 -8.14 -5.92 -0.95
N LEU A 88 -7.14 -5.32 -0.29
CA LEU A 88 -7.35 -4.55 0.92
C LEU A 88 -8.04 -3.20 0.63
N TRP A 89 -7.71 -2.57 -0.49
CA TRP A 89 -8.30 -1.27 -0.86
C TRP A 89 -9.78 -1.33 -1.15
N GLN A 90 -10.28 -2.45 -1.66
CA GLN A 90 -11.69 -2.62 -1.99
C GLN A 90 -12.62 -2.47 -0.77
N PRO A 91 -12.47 -3.23 0.34
CA PRO A 91 -13.31 -3.06 1.53
C PRO A 91 -13.11 -1.69 2.20
N CYS A 92 -11.89 -1.12 2.17
CA CYS A 92 -11.65 0.24 2.65
C CYS A 92 -12.52 1.27 1.89
N LYS A 93 -12.51 1.21 0.55
CA LYS A 93 -13.29 2.12 -0.30
C LYS A 93 -14.79 1.90 -0.19
N LEU A 94 -15.24 0.64 -0.19
CA LEU A 94 -16.66 0.28 -0.02
C LEU A 94 -17.21 0.87 1.28
N GLY A 95 -16.40 0.81 2.32
CA GLY A 95 -16.74 1.35 3.61
C GLY A 95 -16.90 2.88 3.69
N LEU A 96 -16.37 3.62 2.72
CA LEU A 96 -16.46 5.08 2.65
C LEU A 96 -17.59 5.56 1.73
N ARG A 97 -18.14 4.67 0.90
CA ARG A 97 -19.06 4.99 -0.22
C ARG A 97 -20.28 5.82 0.17
N TRP A 98 -20.72 5.74 1.43
CA TRP A 98 -21.93 6.40 1.93
C TRP A 98 -21.66 7.37 3.09
N GLN A 99 -20.40 7.65 3.40
CA GLN A 99 -20.05 8.54 4.51
C GLN A 99 -20.15 10.02 4.13
N LEU A 100 -20.08 10.35 2.83
CA LEU A 100 -20.25 11.71 2.27
C LEU A 100 -19.50 12.81 3.07
N PRO A 101 -18.16 12.70 3.20
CA PRO A 101 -17.39 13.66 3.97
C PRO A 101 -17.51 15.09 3.39
N LYS A 102 -17.61 16.07 4.28
CA LYS A 102 -17.76 17.50 3.96
C LYS A 102 -16.47 18.12 3.44
N ASP A 103 -15.33 17.60 3.89
CA ASP A 103 -14.01 18.06 3.50
C ASP A 103 -12.97 16.92 3.52
N LEU A 104 -11.72 17.26 3.20
CA LEU A 104 -10.62 16.30 3.17
C LEU A 104 -10.21 15.82 4.57
N ASP A 105 -10.43 16.60 5.61
CA ASP A 105 -10.03 16.22 6.96
C ASP A 105 -11.00 15.20 7.54
N GLU A 106 -12.30 15.35 7.28
CA GLU A 106 -13.30 14.34 7.57
C GLU A 106 -13.04 13.04 6.78
N LEU A 107 -12.69 13.14 5.49
CA LEU A 107 -12.30 11.97 4.69
C LEU A 107 -11.08 11.25 5.29
N ARG A 108 -10.03 11.99 5.66
CA ARG A 108 -8.81 11.42 6.26
C ARG A 108 -9.11 10.76 7.61
N TRP A 109 -9.98 11.36 8.41
CA TRP A 109 -10.41 10.80 9.68
C TRP A 109 -11.16 9.48 9.47
N LEU A 110 -12.13 9.44 8.54
CA LEU A 110 -12.87 8.22 8.20
C LEU A 110 -11.95 7.11 7.66
N MET A 111 -10.98 7.48 6.81
CA MET A 111 -9.96 6.55 6.33
C MET A 111 -9.15 5.97 7.48
N ARG A 112 -8.65 6.82 8.40
CA ARG A 112 -7.92 6.38 9.60
C ARG A 112 -8.75 5.45 10.46
N ALA A 113 -9.97 5.84 10.82
CA ALA A 113 -10.86 5.04 11.64
C ALA A 113 -11.10 3.65 11.04
N ARG A 114 -11.18 3.54 9.71
CA ARG A 114 -11.25 2.23 9.05
C ARG A 114 -9.97 1.43 9.14
N LEU A 115 -8.81 2.04 8.88
CA LEU A 115 -7.53 1.35 8.97
C LEU A 115 -7.27 0.83 10.40
N GLU A 116 -7.73 1.55 11.43
CA GLU A 116 -7.64 1.11 12.83
C GLU A 116 -8.45 -0.17 13.12
N THR A 117 -9.45 -0.49 12.30
CA THR A 117 -10.19 -1.78 12.41
C THR A 117 -9.49 -2.95 11.70
N MET A 118 -8.47 -2.67 10.87
CA MET A 118 -7.74 -3.67 10.09
C MET A 118 -6.58 -4.24 10.91
N THR A 119 -6.87 -5.12 11.86
CA THR A 119 -5.84 -5.84 12.62
C THR A 119 -4.97 -6.70 11.69
N GLN A 120 -3.77 -7.11 12.14
CA GLN A 120 -2.91 -8.00 11.35
C GLN A 120 -3.65 -9.27 10.92
N THR A 121 -4.40 -9.91 11.82
CA THR A 121 -5.22 -11.09 11.50
C THR A 121 -6.26 -10.80 10.41
N VAL A 122 -6.93 -9.65 10.47
CA VAL A 122 -7.90 -9.24 9.44
C VAL A 122 -7.18 -9.03 8.11
N ILE A 123 -6.05 -8.32 8.10
CA ILE A 123 -5.29 -8.08 6.87
C ILE A 123 -4.80 -9.40 6.28
N ALA A 124 -4.16 -10.26 7.06
CA ALA A 124 -3.71 -11.59 6.62
C ALA A 124 -4.87 -12.39 6.00
N SER A 125 -6.07 -12.35 6.60
CA SER A 125 -7.24 -13.04 6.06
C SER A 125 -7.73 -12.50 4.70
N ILE A 126 -7.42 -11.24 4.38
CA ILE A 126 -7.78 -10.58 3.12
C ILE A 126 -6.70 -10.78 2.05
N VAL A 127 -5.42 -10.72 2.44
CA VAL A 127 -4.29 -10.65 1.51
C VAL A 127 -3.48 -11.94 1.39
N GLY A 128 -3.61 -12.88 2.35
CA GLY A 128 -2.87 -14.14 2.44
C GLY A 128 -3.62 -15.34 1.86
N TRP A 129 -3.92 -15.33 0.57
CA TRP A 129 -4.57 -16.41 -0.15
C TRP A 129 -3.55 -17.41 -0.71
N HIS A 130 -3.97 -18.67 -0.88
CA HIS A 130 -3.08 -19.79 -1.22
C HIS A 130 -2.11 -19.49 -2.36
N SER A 131 -2.56 -18.96 -3.50
CA SER A 131 -1.66 -18.67 -4.63
C SER A 131 -0.54 -17.67 -4.32
N ILE A 132 -0.77 -16.70 -3.43
CA ILE A 132 0.28 -15.76 -3.00
C ILE A 132 1.18 -16.41 -1.96
N LEU A 133 0.61 -17.13 -0.98
CA LEU A 133 1.40 -17.80 0.04
C LEU A 133 2.27 -18.92 -0.55
N ASP A 134 1.75 -19.68 -1.50
CA ASP A 134 2.47 -20.71 -2.24
C ASP A 134 3.62 -20.09 -3.04
N ALA A 135 3.38 -18.95 -3.69
CA ALA A 135 4.43 -18.22 -4.41
C ALA A 135 5.54 -17.70 -3.48
N LEU A 136 5.19 -17.28 -2.25
CA LEU A 136 6.17 -16.90 -1.23
C LEU A 136 6.99 -18.12 -0.76
N SER A 137 6.34 -19.26 -0.55
CA SER A 137 6.98 -20.52 -0.15
C SER A 137 7.99 -21.03 -1.20
N VAL A 138 7.63 -20.97 -2.49
CA VAL A 138 8.53 -21.36 -3.60
C VAL A 138 9.77 -20.46 -3.67
N ALA A 139 9.68 -19.21 -3.21
CA ALA A 139 10.81 -18.28 -3.17
C ALA A 139 11.81 -18.58 -2.03
N GLY A 140 11.52 -19.54 -1.15
CA GLY A 140 12.46 -20.05 -0.13
C GLY A 140 12.63 -19.15 1.10
N PHE A 141 11.59 -18.39 1.47
CA PHE A 141 11.55 -17.58 2.70
C PHE A 141 11.09 -18.39 3.91
#